data_AF-V4GXI4-F1
#
_entry.id   AF-V4GXI4-F1
#
_cell.length_a   1.000
_cell.length_b   1.000
_cell.length_c   1.000
_cell.angle_alpha   90.00
_cell.angle_beta   90.00
_cell.angle_gamma   90.00
#
_symmetry.space_group_name_H-M   'P 1'
#
loop_
_entity.id
_entity.type
_entity.pdbx_description
1 polymer ?
#
loop_
_entity_poly.entity_id
_entity_poly.type
_entity_poly.pdbx_seq_one_letter_code
_entity_poly.pdbx_strand_id
1 'polypeptide(L)'
;MTTDPETDAETHDETNGTRTESAASDARGAPESTDGGAVGSRSAADRVDPEGVDRDAAARSSVYALLATLFDEPDEPTYDRLAGGEVDATCRALLDATDLSVDPPDLTVDDDRATLCARFNDLFTVGYAEYEDRTDGSLDTEGPPVSLYETTYRPEASWNDVNLDLARAYDYFGLEIDQSARDNHDYLPYQLEFAGYLARREAGAESSGGAARARLDLHDRHLHVVAGGLADRMADEPGTGLYGELADFLDRFVTADQAALARRVEATGGDGA
;
A
#
# COMPACT_ATOMS: atom_id res chain seq x y z
N MET A 1 39.09 -51.17 35.86
CA MET A 1 37.67 -51.05 36.23
C MET A 1 37.00 -50.51 34.98
N THR A 2 36.69 -51.31 33.95
CA THR A 2 35.81 -52.52 33.93
C THR A 2 34.48 -52.11 34.57
N THR A 3 33.40 -51.85 33.82
CA THR A 3 32.63 -52.79 32.99
C THR A 3 31.68 -52.06 32.01
N ASP A 4 31.63 -52.49 30.75
CA ASP A 4 30.43 -52.58 29.87
C ASP A 4 29.52 -53.73 30.35
N PRO A 5 28.38 -54.11 29.71
CA PRO A 5 27.40 -53.42 28.84
C PRO A 5 25.94 -53.75 29.32
N GLU A 6 24.87 -53.40 28.59
CA GLU A 6 23.85 -54.37 28.14
C GLU A 6 22.76 -53.75 27.24
N THR A 7 22.54 -54.47 26.15
CA THR A 7 21.51 -54.45 25.11
C THR A 7 20.14 -54.81 25.69
N ASP A 8 19.04 -54.36 25.08
CA ASP A 8 18.01 -55.31 24.61
C ASP A 8 16.98 -54.66 23.68
N ALA A 9 16.66 -55.43 22.65
CA ALA A 9 15.67 -55.18 21.62
C ALA A 9 14.45 -56.07 21.89
N GLU A 10 13.23 -55.57 21.63
CA GLU A 10 12.07 -56.45 21.47
C GLU A 10 11.21 -55.98 20.28
N THR A 11 11.21 -56.83 19.27
CA THR A 11 10.24 -56.98 18.19
C THR A 11 9.00 -57.74 18.68
N HIS A 12 7.83 -57.50 18.06
CA HIS A 12 6.66 -58.39 17.81
C HIS A 12 5.40 -57.51 17.66
N ASP A 13 4.38 -57.75 16.84
CA ASP A 13 4.02 -58.79 15.88
C ASP A 13 2.76 -58.29 15.10
N GLU A 14 2.51 -58.94 13.97
CA GLU A 14 1.54 -58.74 12.91
C GLU A 14 0.05 -58.86 13.32
N THR A 15 -0.85 -58.36 12.43
CA THR A 15 -2.02 -59.07 11.84
C THR A 15 -2.92 -58.02 11.13
N ASN A 16 -2.93 -57.94 9.80
CA ASN A 16 -3.64 -58.76 8.79
C ASN A 16 -5.18 -58.65 8.81
N GLY A 17 -5.76 -58.23 7.68
CA GLY A 17 -7.21 -58.15 7.46
C GLY A 17 -7.63 -57.47 6.15
N THR A 18 -7.36 -58.11 5.01
CA THR A 18 -7.90 -57.75 3.69
C THR A 18 -9.25 -58.42 3.42
N ARG A 19 -10.01 -57.90 2.43
CA ARG A 19 -11.17 -58.44 1.66
C ARG A 19 -12.58 -58.04 2.15
N THR A 20 -13.58 -57.68 1.33
CA THR A 20 -13.77 -57.65 -0.14
C THR A 20 -14.97 -56.75 -0.48
N GLU A 21 -15.01 -56.30 -1.75
CA GLU A 21 -16.08 -55.61 -2.48
C GLU A 21 -17.46 -56.29 -2.43
N SER A 22 -18.53 -55.50 -2.57
CA SER A 22 -19.73 -55.88 -3.32
C SER A 22 -20.47 -54.66 -3.86
N ALA A 23 -20.92 -54.80 -5.10
CA ALA A 23 -21.36 -53.75 -6.02
C ALA A 23 -22.83 -53.30 -5.86
N ALA A 24 -23.04 -52.05 -6.30
CA ALA A 24 -24.15 -51.50 -7.10
C ALA A 24 -25.61 -51.91 -6.82
N SER A 25 -26.44 -50.90 -6.53
CA SER A 25 -27.81 -50.86 -7.03
C SER A 25 -28.22 -49.40 -7.29
N ASP A 26 -28.57 -49.16 -8.56
CA ASP A 26 -29.24 -47.99 -9.12
C ASP A 26 -30.49 -47.57 -8.33
N ALA A 27 -30.63 -46.27 -8.08
CA ALA A 27 -31.94 -45.62 -7.94
C ALA A 27 -31.85 -44.14 -8.34
N ARG A 28 -32.47 -43.86 -9.49
CA ARG A 28 -32.67 -42.55 -10.12
C ARG A 28 -33.36 -41.57 -9.15
N GLY A 29 -32.72 -40.43 -8.92
CA GLY A 29 -33.34 -39.22 -8.37
C GLY A 29 -32.81 -38.01 -9.14
N ALA A 30 -33.70 -37.28 -9.80
CA ALA A 30 -33.37 -36.12 -10.62
C ALA A 30 -32.71 -35.00 -9.78
N PRO A 31 -31.71 -34.27 -10.31
CA PRO A 31 -31.29 -33.02 -9.69
C PRO A 31 -32.34 -31.95 -9.98
N GLU A 32 -32.81 -31.31 -8.91
CA GLU A 32 -33.54 -30.05 -8.97
C GLU A 32 -32.77 -29.05 -9.82
N SER A 33 -33.49 -28.45 -10.75
CA SER A 33 -33.06 -27.33 -11.58
C SER A 33 -32.51 -26.20 -10.70
N THR A 34 -31.20 -26.04 -10.71
CA THR A 34 -30.52 -24.83 -10.24
C THR A 34 -30.93 -23.67 -11.13
N ASP A 35 -31.55 -22.71 -10.47
CA ASP A 35 -31.91 -21.39 -10.92
C ASP A 35 -30.77 -20.76 -11.74
N GLY A 36 -31.13 -20.31 -12.94
CA GLY A 36 -30.22 -19.70 -13.88
C GLY A 36 -29.69 -18.40 -13.29
N GLY A 37 -28.37 -18.34 -13.10
CA GLY A 37 -27.67 -17.11 -12.74
C GLY A 37 -28.04 -15.98 -13.69
N ALA A 38 -28.81 -15.03 -13.19
CA ALA A 38 -28.96 -13.73 -13.81
C ALA A 38 -27.62 -13.01 -13.67
N VAL A 39 -26.81 -13.09 -14.73
CA VAL A 39 -25.70 -12.17 -14.94
C VAL A 39 -26.32 -10.77 -15.02
N GLY A 40 -26.21 -10.02 -13.93
CA GLY A 40 -26.73 -8.66 -13.83
C GLY A 40 -26.16 -7.79 -14.95
N SER A 41 -27.00 -7.49 -15.93
CA SER A 41 -26.71 -6.51 -16.97
C SER A 41 -26.57 -5.15 -16.30
N ARG A 42 -25.34 -4.64 -16.14
CA ARG A 42 -25.11 -3.25 -15.70
C ARG A 42 -25.86 -2.32 -16.64
N SER A 43 -26.83 -1.59 -16.10
CA SER A 43 -27.67 -0.66 -16.85
C SER A 43 -26.82 0.45 -17.47
N ALA A 44 -27.23 0.97 -18.63
CA ALA A 44 -26.61 2.14 -19.25
C ALA A 44 -26.62 3.40 -18.36
N ALA A 45 -27.40 3.39 -17.26
CA ALA A 45 -27.41 4.40 -16.22
C ALA A 45 -26.22 4.35 -15.25
N ASP A 46 -25.40 3.28 -15.28
CA ASP A 46 -24.20 3.11 -14.46
C ASP A 46 -22.91 3.54 -15.19
N ARG A 47 -23.07 4.19 -16.36
CA ARG A 47 -21.95 4.76 -17.11
C ARG A 47 -21.69 6.16 -16.59
N VAL A 48 -20.53 6.34 -15.95
CA VAL A 48 -20.00 7.67 -15.61
C VAL A 48 -20.00 8.52 -16.87
N ASP A 49 -20.67 9.67 -16.81
CA ASP A 49 -20.63 10.65 -17.89
C ASP A 49 -19.20 11.21 -17.98
N PRO A 50 -18.44 10.93 -19.06
CA PRO A 50 -17.06 11.37 -19.18
C PRO A 50 -16.94 12.91 -19.27
N GLU A 51 -18.02 13.62 -19.58
CA GLU A 51 -18.05 15.09 -19.59
C GLU A 51 -18.26 15.69 -18.18
N GLY A 52 -18.82 14.91 -17.25
CA GLY A 52 -19.04 15.30 -15.87
C GLY A 52 -17.90 14.94 -14.90
N VAL A 53 -16.81 14.37 -15.41
CA VAL A 53 -15.64 13.99 -14.60
C VAL A 53 -14.63 15.13 -14.57
N ASP A 54 -14.26 15.55 -13.35
CA ASP A 54 -13.10 16.43 -13.17
C ASP A 54 -11.82 15.62 -13.46
N ARG A 55 -11.23 15.91 -14.63
CA ARG A 55 -10.05 15.21 -15.14
C ARG A 55 -8.80 15.45 -14.32
N ASP A 56 -8.66 16.64 -13.74
CA ASP A 56 -7.53 17.01 -12.91
C ASP A 56 -7.57 16.23 -11.58
N ALA A 57 -8.75 16.12 -10.96
CA ALA A 57 -8.94 15.26 -9.79
C ALA A 57 -8.72 13.76 -10.10
N ALA A 58 -9.16 13.29 -11.26
CA ALA A 58 -8.92 11.91 -11.70
C ALA A 58 -7.43 11.62 -11.97
N ALA A 59 -6.71 12.59 -12.54
CA ALA A 59 -5.27 12.50 -12.76
C ALA A 59 -4.51 12.41 -11.43
N ARG A 60 -4.80 13.29 -10.47
CA ARG A 60 -4.23 13.21 -9.11
C ARG A 60 -4.49 11.87 -8.44
N SER A 61 -5.72 11.36 -8.54
CA SER A 61 -6.08 10.04 -8.01
C SER A 61 -5.16 8.94 -8.57
N SER A 62 -4.89 9.00 -9.87
CA SER A 62 -4.04 8.03 -10.56
C SER A 62 -2.56 8.18 -10.18
N VAL A 63 -2.07 9.40 -9.90
CA VAL A 63 -0.71 9.62 -9.40
C VAL A 63 -0.55 8.98 -8.02
N TYR A 64 -1.51 9.18 -7.10
CA TYR A 64 -1.47 8.54 -5.79
C TYR A 64 -1.51 7.01 -5.86
N ALA A 65 -2.34 6.45 -6.74
CA ALA A 65 -2.38 5.00 -6.95
C ALA A 65 -1.06 4.45 -7.51
N LEU A 66 -0.44 5.20 -8.43
CA LEU A 66 0.89 4.85 -8.94
C LEU A 66 1.94 4.87 -7.82
N LEU A 67 1.96 5.91 -6.99
CA LEU A 67 2.88 6.02 -5.87
C LEU A 67 2.67 4.90 -4.84
N ALA A 68 1.41 4.58 -4.49
CA ALA A 68 1.11 3.46 -3.60
C ALA A 68 1.67 2.13 -4.13
N THR A 69 1.58 1.90 -5.44
CA THR A 69 2.15 0.72 -6.10
C THR A 69 3.67 0.70 -6.05
N LEU A 70 4.32 1.86 -6.22
CA LEU A 70 5.78 1.96 -6.29
C LEU A 70 6.47 1.96 -4.91
N PHE A 71 5.72 2.22 -3.83
CA PHE A 71 6.17 2.08 -2.44
C PHE A 71 5.86 0.70 -1.83
N ASP A 72 5.51 -0.27 -2.68
CA ASP A 72 5.44 -1.69 -2.32
C ASP A 72 6.59 -2.46 -3.02
N GLU A 73 6.89 -3.68 -2.56
CA GLU A 73 7.94 -4.48 -3.17
C GLU A 73 7.58 -4.77 -4.64
N PRO A 74 8.47 -4.49 -5.61
CA PRO A 74 8.14 -4.61 -7.02
C PRO A 74 7.94 -6.07 -7.42
N ASP A 75 6.69 -6.40 -7.74
CA ASP A 75 6.35 -7.65 -8.41
C ASP A 75 6.85 -7.68 -9.87
N GLU A 76 6.79 -8.85 -10.49
CA GLU A 76 7.27 -9.03 -11.87
C GLU A 76 6.55 -8.12 -12.89
N PRO A 77 5.20 -8.00 -12.89
CA PRO A 77 4.50 -7.05 -13.75
C PRO A 77 4.90 -5.59 -13.55
N THR A 78 5.08 -5.14 -12.30
CA THR A 78 5.48 -3.76 -12.00
C THR A 78 6.90 -3.49 -12.48
N TYR A 79 7.82 -4.43 -12.24
CA TYR A 79 9.18 -4.36 -12.74
C TYR A 79 9.24 -4.28 -14.27
N ASP A 80 8.51 -5.14 -14.99
CA ASP A 80 8.52 -5.15 -16.45
C ASP A 80 8.10 -3.78 -17.03
N ARG A 81 7.11 -3.13 -16.40
CA ARG A 81 6.64 -1.80 -16.80
C ARG A 81 7.64 -0.68 -16.46
N LEU A 82 8.35 -0.79 -15.34
CA LEU A 82 9.45 0.12 -14.99
C LEU A 82 10.59 -0.01 -16.01
N ALA A 83 11.05 -1.25 -16.26
CA ALA A 83 12.13 -1.54 -17.21
C ALA A 83 11.76 -1.14 -18.66
N GLY A 84 10.48 -1.21 -19.01
CA GLY A 84 9.95 -0.74 -20.29
C GLY A 84 9.78 0.78 -20.41
N GLY A 85 9.96 1.55 -19.32
CA GLY A 85 9.72 3.00 -19.27
C GLY A 85 8.25 3.40 -19.29
N GLU A 86 7.33 2.44 -19.16
CA GLU A 86 5.88 2.70 -19.21
C GLU A 86 5.41 3.47 -17.97
N VAL A 87 5.98 3.14 -16.80
CA VAL A 87 5.67 3.83 -15.53
C VAL A 87 6.06 5.30 -15.60
N ASP A 88 7.26 5.59 -16.08
CA ASP A 88 7.80 6.93 -16.29
C ASP A 88 6.94 7.75 -17.27
N ALA A 89 6.60 7.19 -18.43
CA ALA A 89 5.71 7.82 -19.39
C ALA A 89 4.29 8.06 -18.81
N THR A 90 3.78 7.11 -18.03
CA THR A 90 2.47 7.22 -17.37
C THR A 90 2.48 8.36 -16.34
N CYS A 91 3.51 8.44 -15.49
CA CYS A 91 3.64 9.49 -14.49
C CYS A 91 3.62 10.88 -15.14
N ARG A 92 4.40 11.09 -16.21
CA ARG A 92 4.41 12.36 -16.95
C ARG A 92 3.05 12.71 -17.54
N ALA A 93 2.40 11.75 -18.20
CA ALA A 93 1.07 11.98 -18.78
C ALA A 93 0.02 12.30 -17.73
N LEU A 94 0.11 11.72 -16.53
CA LEU A 94 -0.76 12.04 -15.41
C LEU A 94 -0.48 13.44 -14.87
N LEU A 95 0.79 13.82 -14.68
CA LEU A 95 1.17 15.16 -14.22
C LEU A 95 0.72 16.26 -15.21
N ASP A 96 0.89 16.04 -16.51
CA ASP A 96 0.40 16.94 -17.57
C ASP A 96 -1.14 17.11 -17.55
N ALA A 97 -1.87 16.15 -16.99
CA ALA A 97 -3.32 16.19 -16.84
C ALA A 97 -3.77 16.82 -15.51
N THR A 98 -2.83 17.17 -14.62
CA THR A 98 -3.12 17.94 -13.40
C THR A 98 -2.85 19.43 -13.61
N ASP A 99 -3.49 20.28 -12.81
CA ASP A 99 -3.18 21.71 -12.70
C ASP A 99 -2.02 21.99 -11.73
N LEU A 100 -1.30 20.96 -11.27
CA LEU A 100 -0.19 21.08 -10.34
C LEU A 100 1.11 21.40 -11.10
N SER A 101 1.85 22.39 -10.60
CA SER A 101 3.19 22.72 -11.11
C SER A 101 4.24 21.90 -10.38
N VAL A 102 4.42 20.63 -10.78
CA VAL A 102 5.39 19.70 -10.19
C VAL A 102 6.25 19.11 -11.30
N ASP A 103 7.57 19.16 -11.14
CA ASP A 103 8.49 18.53 -12.08
C ASP A 103 8.34 17.00 -12.04
N PRO A 104 8.29 16.31 -13.19
CA PRO A 104 8.16 14.85 -13.20
C PRO A 104 9.43 14.18 -12.69
N PRO A 105 9.31 13.02 -12.00
CA PRO A 105 10.46 12.23 -11.60
C PRO A 105 11.12 11.53 -12.80
N ASP A 106 12.32 11.01 -12.56
CA ASP A 106 12.94 9.99 -13.42
C ASP A 106 12.66 8.58 -12.85
N LEU A 107 11.65 7.90 -13.42
CA LEU A 107 11.27 6.55 -12.98
C LEU A 107 11.91 5.44 -13.82
N THR A 108 13.01 5.74 -14.50
CA THR A 108 13.78 4.73 -15.22
C THR A 108 14.59 3.86 -14.26
N VAL A 109 14.78 2.59 -14.62
CA VAL A 109 15.53 1.63 -13.81
C VAL A 109 16.62 0.97 -14.66
N ASP A 110 17.87 1.09 -14.20
CA ASP A 110 19.00 0.37 -14.77
C ASP A 110 19.19 -1.02 -14.12
N ASP A 111 18.63 -1.19 -12.92
CA ASP A 111 18.76 -2.40 -12.11
C ASP A 111 17.91 -3.56 -12.67
N ASP A 112 18.41 -4.77 -12.50
CA ASP A 112 17.57 -5.96 -12.65
C ASP A 112 16.55 -6.08 -11.50
N ARG A 113 15.50 -6.89 -11.68
CA ARG A 113 14.44 -7.03 -10.66
C ARG A 113 14.99 -7.44 -9.30
N ALA A 114 15.96 -8.36 -9.29
CA ALA A 114 16.54 -8.87 -8.05
C ALA A 114 17.28 -7.76 -7.29
N THR A 115 18.01 -6.90 -8.00
CA THR A 115 18.72 -5.76 -7.44
C THR A 115 17.75 -4.70 -6.93
N LEU A 116 16.66 -4.44 -7.66
CA LEU A 116 15.62 -3.51 -7.22
C LEU A 116 14.91 -4.01 -5.94
N CYS A 117 14.52 -5.29 -5.90
CA CYS A 117 13.96 -5.92 -4.69
C CYS A 117 14.95 -5.92 -3.52
N ALA A 118 16.24 -6.19 -3.77
CA ALA A 118 17.26 -6.13 -2.73
C ALA A 118 17.35 -4.72 -2.13
N ARG A 119 17.36 -3.68 -2.99
CA ARG A 119 17.36 -2.29 -2.53
C ARG A 119 16.09 -1.93 -1.75
N PHE A 120 14.92 -2.39 -2.20
CA PHE A 120 13.67 -2.20 -1.45
C PHE A 120 13.79 -2.77 -0.04
N ASN A 121 14.24 -4.03 0.06
CA ASN A 121 14.39 -4.72 1.34
C ASN A 121 15.41 -4.03 2.25
N ASP A 122 16.56 -3.62 1.70
CA ASP A 122 17.62 -2.93 2.44
C ASP A 122 17.15 -1.58 2.99
N LEU A 123 16.29 -0.86 2.27
CA LEU A 123 15.79 0.45 2.69
C LEU A 123 14.62 0.37 3.66
N PHE A 124 13.64 -0.50 3.38
CA PHE A 124 12.30 -0.43 3.98
C PHE A 124 11.92 -1.61 4.86
N THR A 125 12.61 -2.74 4.75
CA THR A 125 12.16 -4.00 5.39
C THR A 125 13.13 -4.51 6.44
N VAL A 126 14.43 -4.48 6.15
CA VAL A 126 15.45 -5.07 7.03
C VAL A 126 15.83 -4.07 8.12
N GLY A 127 15.42 -4.35 9.36
CA GLY A 127 15.96 -3.68 10.54
C GLY A 127 17.27 -4.31 11.02
N TYR A 128 18.10 -3.52 11.71
CA TYR A 128 19.34 -4.00 12.32
C TYR A 128 19.12 -4.31 13.80
N ALA A 129 19.67 -5.41 14.27
CA ALA A 129 19.63 -5.80 15.66
C ALA A 129 21.03 -6.23 16.09
N GLU A 130 21.71 -5.42 16.91
CA GLU A 130 23.03 -5.72 17.46
C GLU A 130 22.96 -5.83 18.98
N TYR A 131 23.72 -6.77 19.55
CA TYR A 131 23.87 -6.85 21.01
C TYR A 131 24.76 -5.70 21.49
N GLU A 132 24.20 -4.76 22.25
CA GLU A 132 24.98 -3.72 22.94
C GLU A 132 25.92 -4.36 23.98
N ASP A 133 25.39 -5.29 24.78
CA ASP A 133 26.16 -6.10 25.71
C ASP A 133 25.66 -7.56 25.74
N ARG A 134 26.50 -8.47 25.25
CA ARG A 134 26.19 -9.91 25.22
C ARG A 134 26.12 -10.55 26.60
N THR A 135 26.57 -9.88 27.66
CA THR A 135 26.62 -10.41 29.02
C THR A 135 25.35 -10.14 29.83
N ASP A 136 24.62 -9.06 29.52
CA ASP A 136 23.31 -8.79 30.09
C ASP A 136 22.15 -9.02 29.09
N GLY A 137 22.48 -9.24 27.81
CA GLY A 137 21.51 -9.52 26.76
C GLY A 137 20.80 -8.29 26.22
N SER A 138 21.30 -7.08 26.51
CA SER A 138 20.84 -5.83 25.89
C SER A 138 21.08 -5.87 24.38
N LEU A 139 20.06 -5.42 23.66
CA LEU A 139 19.95 -5.52 22.21
C LEU A 139 19.50 -4.15 21.73
N ASP A 140 20.35 -3.49 20.95
CA ASP A 140 19.97 -2.31 20.20
C ASP A 140 19.28 -2.80 18.94
N THR A 141 18.01 -2.41 18.79
CA THR A 141 17.20 -2.81 17.64
C THR A 141 16.77 -1.55 16.93
N GLU A 142 17.37 -1.29 15.79
CA GLU A 142 16.97 -0.23 14.88
C GLU A 142 16.01 -0.82 13.84
N GLY A 143 14.97 -0.06 13.52
CA GLY A 143 14.08 -0.37 12.40
C GLY A 143 14.83 -0.32 11.06
N PRO A 144 14.12 -0.52 9.94
CA PRO A 144 14.72 -0.29 8.63
C PRO A 144 15.31 1.13 8.54
N PRO A 145 16.39 1.34 7.75
CA PRO A 145 17.01 2.66 7.60
C PRO A 145 15.99 3.74 7.28
N VAL A 146 15.00 3.42 6.44
CA VAL A 146 13.88 4.29 6.13
C VAL A 146 12.57 3.59 6.42
N SER A 147 11.74 4.17 7.29
CA SER A 147 10.46 3.58 7.66
C SER A 147 9.35 4.04 6.72
N LEU A 148 8.50 3.13 6.26
CA LEU A 148 7.28 3.48 5.53
C LEU A 148 6.10 3.81 6.47
N TYR A 149 6.35 4.02 7.76
CA TYR A 149 5.35 4.31 8.77
C TYR A 149 5.47 5.74 9.29
N GLU A 150 4.37 6.50 9.23
CA GLU A 150 4.34 7.91 9.64
C GLU A 150 4.81 8.12 11.08
N THR A 151 4.47 7.21 12.00
CA THR A 151 4.85 7.34 13.42
C THR A 151 6.36 7.51 13.60
N THR A 152 7.18 6.92 12.73
CA THR A 152 8.65 7.06 12.79
C THR A 152 9.11 8.51 12.62
N TYR A 153 8.33 9.33 11.93
CA TYR A 153 8.63 10.74 11.64
C TYR A 153 7.97 11.70 12.63
N ARG A 154 7.36 11.20 13.70
CA ARG A 154 6.65 11.97 14.73
C ARG A 154 7.15 11.63 16.14
N PRO A 155 8.33 12.10 16.55
CA PRO A 155 8.80 11.89 17.92
C PRO A 155 7.87 12.47 18.99
N GLU A 156 7.02 13.43 18.63
CA GLU A 156 6.05 14.09 19.50
C GLU A 156 4.68 13.39 19.60
N ALA A 157 4.36 12.43 18.73
CA ALA A 157 3.07 11.74 18.69
C ALA A 157 3.22 10.26 19.08
N SER A 158 2.24 9.73 19.81
CA SER A 158 2.24 8.29 20.09
C SER A 158 1.72 7.51 18.88
N TRP A 159 2.27 6.32 18.65
CA TRP A 159 1.79 5.38 17.62
C TRP A 159 0.28 5.20 17.64
N ASN A 160 -0.31 5.08 18.85
CA ASN A 160 -1.73 4.87 19.04
C ASN A 160 -2.57 6.08 18.62
N ASP A 161 -2.08 7.30 18.85
CA ASP A 161 -2.80 8.52 18.47
C ASP A 161 -2.86 8.65 16.94
N VAL A 162 -1.73 8.43 16.26
CA VAL A 162 -1.65 8.48 14.79
C VAL A 162 -2.56 7.40 14.17
N ASN A 163 -2.44 6.16 14.62
CA ASN A 163 -3.20 5.05 14.07
C ASN A 163 -4.72 5.17 14.32
N LEU A 164 -5.13 5.64 15.51
CA LEU A 164 -6.54 5.82 15.82
C LEU A 164 -7.18 6.95 15.01
N ASP A 165 -6.41 8.00 14.71
CA ASP A 165 -6.86 9.12 13.89
C ASP A 165 -7.08 8.68 12.43
N LEU A 166 -6.11 7.97 11.84
CA LEU A 166 -6.23 7.39 10.50
C LEU A 166 -7.36 6.36 10.41
N ALA A 167 -7.49 5.48 11.40
CA ALA A 167 -8.59 4.51 11.46
C ALA A 167 -9.96 5.20 11.43
N ARG A 168 -10.12 6.32 12.17
CA ARG A 168 -11.36 7.11 12.14
C ARG A 168 -11.59 7.80 10.81
N ALA A 169 -10.53 8.29 10.17
CA ALA A 169 -10.62 8.89 8.85
C ALA A 169 -11.08 7.86 7.80
N TYR A 170 -10.51 6.65 7.81
CA TYR A 170 -10.90 5.56 6.90
C TYR A 170 -12.35 5.11 7.15
N ASP A 171 -12.73 4.88 8.42
CA ASP A 171 -14.08 4.48 8.82
C ASP A 171 -15.15 5.51 8.42
N TYR A 172 -14.85 6.81 8.51
CA TYR A 172 -15.76 7.87 8.06
C TYR A 172 -16.16 7.72 6.58
N PHE A 173 -15.25 7.19 5.75
CA PHE A 173 -15.49 6.91 4.34
C PHE A 173 -15.93 5.46 4.06
N GLY A 174 -16.16 4.66 5.11
CA GLY A 174 -16.54 3.25 5.03
C GLY A 174 -15.44 2.36 4.49
N LEU A 175 -14.17 2.71 4.75
CA LEU A 175 -12.99 1.95 4.36
C LEU A 175 -12.41 1.21 5.56
N GLU A 176 -11.89 0.02 5.31
CA GLU A 176 -11.20 -0.81 6.29
C GLU A 176 -9.90 -1.34 5.66
N ILE A 177 -8.88 -1.54 6.48
CA ILE A 177 -7.62 -2.16 6.05
C ILE A 177 -7.78 -3.67 6.00
N ASP A 178 -7.19 -4.32 5.00
CA ASP A 178 -7.11 -5.76 4.94
C ASP A 178 -6.28 -6.31 6.10
N GLN A 179 -6.95 -6.97 7.04
CA GLN A 179 -6.31 -7.55 8.23
C GLN A 179 -5.37 -8.71 7.90
N SER A 180 -5.38 -9.24 6.67
CA SER A 180 -4.46 -10.29 6.24
C SER A 180 -3.05 -9.78 5.92
N ALA A 181 -2.89 -8.49 5.56
CA ALA A 181 -1.61 -7.86 5.26
C ALA A 181 -0.78 -7.51 6.52
N ARG A 182 -1.43 -7.40 7.70
CA ARG A 182 -0.82 -7.11 9.01
C ARG A 182 -0.04 -5.80 9.15
N ASP A 183 -0.20 -4.86 8.21
CA ASP A 183 0.34 -3.50 8.37
C ASP A 183 -0.58 -2.61 9.22
N ASN A 184 0.00 -1.53 9.74
CA ASN A 184 -0.70 -0.53 10.55
C ASN A 184 -1.35 0.55 9.68
N HIS A 185 -2.26 1.34 10.26
CA HIS A 185 -3.01 2.36 9.52
C HIS A 185 -2.13 3.48 8.99
N ASP A 186 -0.99 3.71 9.65
CA ASP A 186 0.00 4.71 9.32
C ASP A 186 1.02 4.26 8.28
N TYR A 187 0.83 3.09 7.67
CA TYR A 187 1.61 2.63 6.53
C TYR A 187 1.38 3.51 5.29
N LEU A 188 2.46 4.01 4.70
CA LEU A 188 2.44 5.02 3.64
C LEU A 188 1.57 4.61 2.44
N PRO A 189 1.69 3.40 1.86
CA PRO A 189 0.80 2.96 0.78
C PRO A 189 -0.69 3.10 1.09
N TYR A 190 -1.14 2.81 2.31
CA TYR A 190 -2.56 3.00 2.69
C TYR A 190 -2.96 4.47 2.72
N GLN A 191 -2.07 5.36 3.18
CA GLN A 191 -2.34 6.80 3.14
C GLN A 191 -2.42 7.33 1.71
N LEU A 192 -1.56 6.82 0.82
CA LEU A 192 -1.56 7.16 -0.61
C LEU A 192 -2.82 6.65 -1.30
N GLU A 193 -3.21 5.40 -1.06
CA GLU A 193 -4.48 4.84 -1.56
C GLU A 193 -5.67 5.66 -1.09
N PHE A 194 -5.70 6.06 0.18
CA PHE A 194 -6.77 6.89 0.72
C PHE A 194 -6.79 8.28 0.08
N ALA A 195 -5.64 8.94 -0.09
CA ALA A 195 -5.56 10.21 -0.82
C ALA A 195 -6.05 10.08 -2.27
N GLY A 196 -5.67 8.98 -2.94
CA GLY A 196 -6.14 8.64 -4.29
C GLY A 196 -7.65 8.39 -4.34
N TYR A 197 -8.21 7.70 -3.36
CA TYR A 197 -9.65 7.49 -3.21
C TYR A 197 -10.40 8.82 -3.04
N LEU A 198 -9.91 9.72 -2.18
CA LEU A 198 -10.53 11.03 -1.97
C LEU A 198 -10.50 11.86 -3.25
N ALA A 199 -9.37 11.90 -3.96
CA ALA A 199 -9.26 12.57 -5.26
C ALA A 199 -10.22 11.97 -6.30
N ARG A 200 -10.40 10.64 -6.32
CA ARG A 200 -11.37 9.98 -7.21
C ARG A 200 -12.81 10.37 -6.88
N ARG A 201 -13.15 10.51 -5.60
CA ARG A 201 -14.48 10.98 -5.18
C ARG A 201 -14.75 12.41 -5.60
N GLU A 202 -13.74 13.28 -5.53
CA GLU A 202 -13.83 14.64 -6.04
C GLU A 202 -14.07 14.68 -7.55
N ALA A 203 -13.48 13.72 -8.28
CA ALA A 203 -13.61 13.62 -9.73
C ALA A 203 -15.03 13.29 -10.23
N GLY A 204 -15.86 12.66 -9.39
CA GLY A 204 -17.21 12.23 -9.78
C GLY A 204 -18.25 13.37 -9.78
N ALA A 205 -19.30 13.22 -10.60
CA ALA A 205 -20.42 14.18 -10.70
C ALA A 205 -21.22 14.37 -9.39
N GLU A 206 -21.11 13.42 -8.45
CA GLU A 206 -21.61 13.51 -7.08
C GLU A 206 -20.54 14.08 -6.10
N SER A 207 -19.74 15.06 -6.56
CA SER A 207 -18.71 15.79 -5.79
C SER A 207 -19.23 16.46 -4.49
N SER A 208 -20.52 16.31 -4.20
CA SER A 208 -21.17 16.67 -2.95
C SER A 208 -20.71 15.77 -1.79
N GLY A 209 -19.61 16.11 -1.12
CA GLY A 209 -19.32 15.51 0.19
C GLY A 209 -17.88 15.58 0.63
N GLY A 210 -17.39 16.77 0.99
CA GLY A 210 -16.24 16.94 1.89
C GLY A 210 -14.89 16.36 1.47
N ALA A 211 -14.77 15.59 0.37
CA ALA A 211 -13.57 14.83 0.01
C ALA A 211 -12.33 15.72 -0.15
N ALA A 212 -12.49 16.88 -0.81
CA ALA A 212 -11.44 17.89 -0.90
C ALA A 212 -10.97 18.42 0.47
N ARG A 213 -11.91 18.60 1.42
CA ARG A 213 -11.58 19.04 2.78
C ARG A 213 -10.94 17.93 3.59
N ALA A 214 -11.44 16.70 3.46
CA ALA A 214 -10.86 15.53 4.12
C ALA A 214 -9.45 15.24 3.59
N ARG A 215 -9.20 15.44 2.29
CA ARG A 215 -7.86 15.29 1.70
C ARG A 215 -6.92 16.39 2.19
N LEU A 216 -7.41 17.62 2.33
CA LEU A 216 -6.63 18.69 2.97
C LEU A 216 -6.31 18.36 4.45
N ASP A 217 -7.29 17.86 5.22
CA ASP A 217 -7.07 17.42 6.61
C ASP A 217 -6.05 16.26 6.69
N LEU A 218 -6.15 15.28 5.78
CA LEU A 218 -5.17 14.19 5.65
C LEU A 218 -3.77 14.75 5.36
N HIS A 219 -3.64 15.71 4.44
CA HIS A 219 -2.35 16.35 4.15
C HIS A 219 -1.79 17.08 5.38
N ASP A 220 -2.59 17.96 5.98
CA ASP A 220 -2.20 18.78 7.13
C ASP A 220 -1.79 17.93 8.33
N ARG A 221 -2.49 16.80 8.55
CA ARG A 221 -2.36 15.99 9.75
C ARG A 221 -1.52 14.74 9.58
N HIS A 222 -1.28 14.26 8.36
CA HIS A 222 -0.63 12.97 8.13
C HIS A 222 0.33 12.98 6.94
N LEU A 223 -0.20 13.10 5.72
CA LEU A 223 0.53 12.74 4.50
C LEU A 223 1.74 13.65 4.26
N HIS A 224 1.67 14.94 4.59
CA HIS A 224 2.81 15.84 4.49
C HIS A 224 3.96 15.46 5.45
N VAL A 225 3.64 14.94 6.64
CA VAL A 225 4.65 14.57 7.63
C VAL A 225 5.41 13.31 7.22
N VAL A 226 4.70 12.27 6.78
CA VAL A 226 5.36 11.06 6.29
C VAL A 226 6.11 11.31 4.97
N ALA A 227 5.57 12.12 4.05
CA ALA A 227 6.25 12.44 2.80
C ALA A 227 7.55 13.22 3.02
N GLY A 228 7.51 14.28 3.84
CA GLY A 228 8.69 15.09 4.15
C GLY A 228 9.72 14.30 4.96
N GLY A 229 9.28 13.56 5.98
CA GLY A 229 10.18 12.72 6.79
C GLY A 229 10.83 11.61 5.98
N LEU A 230 10.11 11.00 5.04
CA LEU A 230 10.64 10.01 4.10
C LEU A 230 11.72 10.64 3.22
N ALA A 231 11.44 11.79 2.59
CA ALA A 231 12.37 12.48 1.72
C ALA A 231 13.65 12.89 2.47
N ASP A 232 13.52 13.47 3.66
CA ASP A 232 14.65 13.85 4.53
C ASP A 232 15.51 12.62 4.86
N ARG A 233 14.89 11.53 5.32
CA ARG A 233 15.61 10.31 5.69
C ARG A 233 16.29 9.67 4.48
N MET A 234 15.65 9.70 3.32
CA MET A 234 16.17 9.12 2.09
C MET A 234 17.34 9.95 1.50
N ALA A 235 17.38 11.26 1.75
CA ALA A 235 18.50 12.11 1.36
C ALA A 235 19.80 11.79 2.14
N ASP A 236 19.67 11.27 3.35
CA ASP A 236 20.79 10.83 4.19
C ASP A 236 21.27 9.41 3.85
N GLU A 237 20.49 8.63 3.09
CA GLU A 237 20.83 7.26 2.71
C GLU A 237 21.54 7.20 1.35
N PRO A 238 22.70 6.53 1.26
CA PRO A 238 23.41 6.38 -0.01
C PRO A 238 22.80 5.28 -0.89
N GLY A 239 22.87 5.45 -2.21
CA GLY A 239 22.54 4.36 -3.16
C GLY A 239 21.05 4.03 -3.24
N THR A 240 20.19 5.00 -2.96
CA THR A 240 18.72 4.84 -2.91
C THR A 240 18.07 4.67 -4.29
N GLY A 241 18.73 5.13 -5.35
CA GLY A 241 18.30 4.97 -6.75
C GLY A 241 16.85 5.40 -6.96
N LEU A 242 16.03 4.54 -7.60
CA LEU A 242 14.60 4.80 -7.84
C LEU A 242 13.85 5.28 -6.59
N TYR A 243 14.13 4.70 -5.42
CA TYR A 243 13.40 5.01 -4.20
C TYR A 243 13.75 6.38 -3.61
N GLY A 244 14.98 6.87 -3.87
CA GLY A 244 15.35 8.25 -3.56
C GLY A 244 14.58 9.26 -4.40
N GLU A 245 14.50 9.01 -5.71
CA GLU A 245 13.72 9.84 -6.64
C GLU A 245 12.23 9.83 -6.29
N LEU A 246 11.68 8.66 -5.94
CA LEU A 246 10.29 8.52 -5.52
C LEU A 246 9.97 9.30 -4.23
N ALA A 247 10.88 9.27 -3.25
CA ALA A 247 10.69 10.00 -2.00
C ALA A 247 10.69 11.52 -2.21
N ASP A 248 11.64 12.05 -2.97
CA ASP A 248 11.71 13.47 -3.33
C ASP A 248 10.48 13.91 -4.14
N PHE A 249 10.07 13.10 -5.12
CA PHE A 249 8.88 13.40 -5.90
C PHE A 249 7.60 13.36 -5.05
N LEU A 250 7.46 12.39 -4.14
CA LEU A 250 6.31 12.31 -3.25
C LEU A 250 6.17 13.60 -2.42
N ASP A 251 7.25 14.10 -1.82
CA ASP A 251 7.22 15.33 -1.03
C ASP A 251 6.82 16.55 -1.88
N ARG A 252 7.41 16.71 -3.07
CA ARG A 252 7.05 17.78 -4.01
C ARG A 252 5.59 17.71 -4.44
N PHE A 253 5.10 16.51 -4.74
CA PHE A 253 3.72 16.30 -5.18
C PHE A 253 2.71 16.58 -4.07
N VAL A 254 2.94 16.03 -2.88
CA VAL A 254 2.09 16.23 -1.68
C VAL A 254 2.03 17.71 -1.30
N THR A 255 3.18 18.40 -1.30
CA THR A 255 3.26 19.83 -1.02
C THR A 255 2.48 20.66 -2.04
N ALA A 256 2.61 20.36 -3.34
CA ALA A 256 1.89 21.08 -4.37
C ALA A 256 0.37 20.84 -4.29
N ASP A 257 -0.04 19.61 -4.02
CA ASP A 257 -1.44 19.22 -3.91
C ASP A 257 -2.12 19.85 -2.69
N GLN A 258 -1.46 19.81 -1.52
CA GLN A 258 -1.92 20.50 -0.31
C GLN A 258 -2.10 22.01 -0.55
N ALA A 259 -1.10 22.66 -1.17
CA ALA A 259 -1.17 24.09 -1.48
C ALA A 259 -2.32 24.42 -2.45
N ALA A 260 -2.55 23.58 -3.46
CA ALA A 260 -3.68 23.74 -4.38
C ALA A 260 -5.03 23.58 -3.67
N LEU A 261 -5.14 22.58 -2.79
CA LEU A 261 -6.32 22.33 -1.97
C LEU A 261 -6.64 23.50 -1.04
N ALA A 262 -5.65 23.99 -0.30
CA ALA A 262 -5.82 25.12 0.61
C ALA A 262 -6.40 26.34 -0.11
N ARG A 263 -5.80 26.73 -1.26
CA ARG A 263 -6.30 27.84 -2.08
C ARG A 263 -7.76 27.65 -2.51
N ARG A 264 -8.14 26.43 -2.91
CA ARG A 264 -9.51 26.13 -3.36
C ARG A 264 -10.52 26.17 -2.21
N VAL A 265 -10.14 25.66 -1.03
CA VAL A 265 -10.99 25.69 0.17
C VAL A 265 -11.18 27.12 0.67
N GLU A 266 -10.12 27.94 0.69
CA GLU A 266 -10.18 29.36 1.03
C GLU A 266 -11.08 30.14 0.07
N ALA A 267 -10.93 29.94 -1.24
CA ALA A 267 -11.78 30.58 -2.24
C ALA A 267 -13.27 30.25 -2.06
N THR A 268 -13.58 29.00 -1.71
CA THR A 268 -14.97 28.56 -1.48
C THR A 268 -15.53 29.09 -0.15
N GLY A 269 -14.68 29.32 0.85
CA GLY A 269 -15.07 29.88 2.16
C GLY A 269 -15.19 31.40 2.17
N GLY A 270 -14.51 32.10 1.25
CA GLY A 270 -14.50 33.57 1.14
C GLY A 270 -15.71 34.18 0.45
N ASP A 271 -16.42 33.43 -0.41
CA ASP A 271 -17.62 33.90 -1.14
C ASP A 271 -18.90 33.96 -0.28
N GLY A 272 -18.78 33.76 1.04
CA GLY A 272 -19.88 33.77 2.01
C GLY A 272 -19.85 34.91 3.03
N ALA A 273 -18.97 35.91 2.89
CA ALA A 273 -18.78 37.02 3.84
C ALA A 273 -19.19 38.39 3.28
#